data_AF-A0A5P1F3W9-F1
#
_entry.id   AF-A0A5P1F3W9-F1
#
_cell.length_a   1.000
_cell.length_b   1.000
_cell.length_c   1.000
_cell.angle_alpha   90.00
_cell.angle_beta   90.00
_cell.angle_gamma   90.00
#
_symmetry.space_group_name_H-M   'P 1'
#
loop_
_entity.id
_entity.type
_entity.pdbx_description
1 polymer ?
#
loop_
_entity_poly.entity_id
_entity_poly.type
_entity_poly.pdbx_seq_one_letter_code
_entity_poly.pdbx_strand_id
1 'polypeptide(L)'
;MPAQGSPGFESGSCGYGSLALGFNKGFVASASSSIYRDGIGCGGCYQIRCKDPRLCSTKGVTVIVTDQKPNNRTDFVLNAPAFTAMAKAGSAQSLKESGLVAIEYRRVPCNYKNKNLAIRLSTSPASFSNLAYNGSGRTVRLDTSQLRADAAV
;
A
#
# COMPACT_ATOMS: atom_id res chain seq x y z
N MET A 1 -19.31 24.90 5.28
CA MET A 1 -18.14 24.27 5.92
C MET A 1 -17.96 22.89 5.31
N PRO A 2 -16.89 22.58 4.55
CA PRO A 2 -16.66 21.22 4.09
C PRO A 2 -15.81 20.44 5.10
N ALA A 3 -16.15 19.17 5.23
CA ALA A 3 -15.68 18.23 6.22
C ALA A 3 -14.20 17.86 6.02
N GLN A 4 -13.46 17.83 7.13
CA GLN A 4 -12.09 17.36 7.20
C GLN A 4 -12.07 15.82 7.14
N GLY A 5 -11.88 15.27 5.94
CA GLY A 5 -11.58 13.86 5.73
C GLY A 5 -10.19 13.51 6.28
N SER A 6 -10.07 12.36 6.93
CA SER A 6 -8.86 11.93 7.63
C SER A 6 -7.62 11.89 6.69
N PRO A 7 -6.48 12.53 7.04
CA PRO A 7 -5.36 12.76 6.08
C PRO A 7 -4.49 11.55 5.74
N GLY A 8 -4.83 10.34 6.20
CA GLY A 8 -3.84 9.26 6.32
C GLY A 8 -3.60 8.37 5.10
N PHE A 9 -4.49 8.34 4.11
CA PHE A 9 -4.36 7.40 2.97
C PHE A 9 -4.78 7.96 1.61
N GLU A 10 -5.45 9.11 1.56
CA GLU A 10 -5.87 9.74 0.30
C GLU A 10 -4.78 10.59 -0.37
N SER A 11 -3.61 10.75 0.29
CA SER A 11 -2.43 11.42 -0.25
C SER A 11 -1.14 10.74 0.23
N GLY A 12 -1.11 9.41 0.18
CA GLY A 12 0.10 8.66 0.53
C GLY A 12 1.25 8.95 -0.44
N SER A 13 2.50 8.76 0.01
CA SER A 13 3.72 9.06 -0.77
C SER A 13 3.76 8.36 -2.14
N CYS A 14 2.99 7.29 -2.33
CA CYS A 14 2.87 6.60 -3.61
C CYS A 14 1.84 7.21 -4.59
N GLY A 15 1.13 8.28 -4.24
CA GLY A 15 0.25 9.02 -5.17
C GLY A 15 -1.02 8.30 -5.62
N TYR A 16 -1.46 7.24 -4.93
CA TYR A 16 -2.69 6.51 -5.27
C TYR A 16 -3.97 7.28 -4.96
N GLY A 17 -3.95 8.07 -3.89
CA GLY A 17 -5.14 8.65 -3.27
C GLY A 17 -6.26 7.65 -3.04
N SER A 18 -7.51 8.06 -3.28
CA SER A 18 -8.70 7.22 -3.03
C SER A 18 -8.73 5.91 -3.85
N LEU A 19 -7.93 5.81 -4.93
CA LEU A 19 -7.79 4.57 -5.71
C LEU A 19 -7.20 3.42 -4.88
N ALA A 20 -6.39 3.74 -3.86
CA ALA A 20 -5.79 2.79 -2.95
C ALA A 20 -6.83 1.82 -2.35
N LEU A 21 -8.00 2.36 -1.96
CA LEU A 21 -9.09 1.59 -1.36
C LEU A 21 -9.77 0.65 -2.36
N GLY A 22 -9.61 0.90 -3.65
CA GLY A 22 -10.11 0.04 -4.72
C GLY A 22 -9.26 -1.21 -4.99
N PHE A 23 -8.09 -1.33 -4.35
CA PHE A 23 -7.16 -2.47 -4.47
C PHE A 23 -7.23 -3.38 -3.24
N ASN A 24 -7.02 -4.69 -3.42
CA ASN A 24 -6.96 -5.67 -2.33
C ASN A 24 -8.04 -5.51 -1.24
N LYS A 25 -9.32 -5.37 -1.62
CA LYS A 25 -10.46 -5.16 -0.69
C LYS A 25 -10.33 -3.92 0.21
N GLY A 26 -9.52 -2.94 -0.20
CA GLY A 26 -9.23 -1.74 0.58
C GLY A 26 -8.20 -1.94 1.69
N PHE A 27 -7.42 -3.02 1.64
CA PHE A 27 -6.36 -3.29 2.61
C PHE A 27 -5.06 -2.62 2.18
N VAL A 28 -4.75 -1.53 2.86
CA VAL A 28 -3.66 -0.62 2.51
C VAL A 28 -2.70 -0.50 3.70
N ALA A 29 -1.42 -0.27 3.40
CA ALA A 29 -0.39 -0.14 4.41
C ALA A 29 0.60 0.98 4.07
N SER A 30 1.06 1.68 5.11
CA SER A 30 2.23 2.55 5.07
C SER A 30 3.46 1.75 5.50
N ALA A 31 4.50 1.72 4.67
CA ALA A 31 5.69 0.91 4.90
C ALA A 31 6.85 1.73 5.47
N SER A 32 7.78 1.07 6.17
CA SER A 32 9.05 1.67 6.60
C SER A 32 9.93 2.04 5.41
N SER A 33 10.93 2.91 5.61
CA SER A 33 11.82 3.36 4.54
C SER A 33 12.54 2.20 3.83
N SER A 34 12.88 1.13 4.55
CA SER A 34 13.55 -0.06 4.01
C SER A 34 12.70 -0.87 3.02
N ILE A 35 11.37 -0.79 3.17
CA ILE A 35 10.39 -1.46 2.30
C ILE A 35 9.93 -0.49 1.20
N TYR A 36 9.70 0.78 1.55
CA TYR A 36 9.30 1.81 0.61
C TYR A 36 10.37 2.09 -0.45
N ARG A 37 11.66 2.10 -0.07
CA ARG A 37 12.83 2.24 -0.96
C ARG A 37 12.66 3.35 -1.99
N ASP A 38 12.42 4.58 -1.52
CA ASP A 38 12.24 5.76 -2.37
C ASP A 38 11.21 5.58 -3.50
N GLY A 39 10.09 4.90 -3.17
CA GLY A 39 8.97 4.66 -4.06
C GLY A 39 9.03 3.34 -4.83
N ILE A 40 10.13 2.58 -4.78
CA ILE A 40 10.23 1.25 -5.44
C ILE A 40 9.24 0.25 -4.81
N GLY A 41 8.98 0.39 -3.51
CA GLY A 41 8.02 -0.44 -2.78
C GLY A 41 6.56 -0.10 -3.05
N CYS A 42 6.27 1.03 -3.70
CA CYS A 42 4.90 1.46 -3.99
C CYS A 42 4.18 0.44 -4.87
N GLY A 43 2.99 0.03 -4.44
CA GLY A 43 2.23 -1.03 -5.10
C GLY A 43 2.73 -2.44 -4.92
N GLY A 44 3.76 -2.64 -4.10
CA GLY A 44 4.10 -3.97 -3.62
C GLY A 44 2.98 -4.52 -2.74
N CYS A 45 2.58 -5.76 -2.98
CA CYS A 45 1.69 -6.48 -2.09
C CYS A 45 2.45 -7.38 -1.14
N TYR A 46 2.01 -7.38 0.10
CA TYR A 46 2.61 -8.15 1.17
C TYR A 46 1.53 -8.96 1.88
N GLN A 47 1.79 -10.25 2.01
CA GLN A 47 0.99 -11.10 2.89
C GLN A 47 1.59 -10.98 4.29
N ILE A 48 0.81 -10.42 5.20
CA ILE A 48 1.17 -10.15 6.59
C ILE A 48 0.40 -11.10 7.49
N ARG A 49 1.11 -11.76 8.40
CA ARG A 49 0.57 -12.66 9.41
C ARG A 49 1.07 -12.23 10.78
N CYS A 50 0.17 -12.11 11.74
CA CYS A 50 0.57 -11.85 13.12
C CYS A 50 1.03 -13.14 13.81
N LYS A 51 2.04 -13.03 14.68
CA LYS A 51 2.71 -14.15 15.35
C LYS A 51 1.94 -14.71 16.56
N ASP A 52 1.03 -13.95 17.17
CA ASP A 52 0.28 -14.43 18.35
C ASP A 52 -0.87 -15.35 17.91
N PRO A 53 -0.79 -16.68 18.11
CA PRO A 53 -1.83 -17.60 17.67
C PRO A 53 -3.12 -17.48 18.48
N ARG A 54 -3.09 -16.81 19.64
CA ARG A 54 -4.28 -16.59 20.47
C ARG A 54 -5.19 -15.54 19.87
N LEU A 55 -4.62 -14.56 19.17
CA LEU A 55 -5.37 -13.43 18.59
C LEU A 55 -5.48 -13.52 17.07
N CYS A 56 -4.49 -14.11 16.40
CA CYS A 56 -4.29 -13.96 14.97
C CYS A 56 -4.58 -15.24 14.20
N SER A 57 -5.13 -15.07 13.00
CA SER A 57 -5.39 -16.16 12.06
C SER A 57 -4.10 -16.59 11.36
N THR A 58 -3.98 -17.88 11.08
CA THR A 58 -2.84 -18.43 10.32
C THR A 58 -2.82 -17.99 8.86
N LYS A 59 -3.96 -17.54 8.30
CA LYS A 59 -4.07 -17.08 6.91
C LYS A 59 -3.43 -15.70 6.67
N GLY A 60 -3.41 -14.85 7.69
CA GLY A 60 -2.97 -13.45 7.57
C GLY A 60 -3.86 -12.63 6.63
N VAL A 61 -3.38 -11.45 6.26
CA VAL A 61 -4.02 -10.50 5.34
C VAL A 61 -3.05 -10.12 4.23
N THR A 62 -3.56 -9.84 3.03
CA THR A 62 -2.74 -9.26 1.95
C THR A 62 -3.03 -7.78 1.85
N VAL A 63 -1.99 -6.96 1.95
CA VAL A 63 -2.08 -5.49 1.89
C VAL A 63 -1.26 -4.96 0.72
N ILE A 64 -1.62 -3.79 0.23
CA ILE A 64 -0.85 -3.04 -0.75
C ILE A 64 -0.14 -1.86 -0.08
N VAL A 65 1.13 -1.64 -0.42
CA VAL A 65 1.90 -0.47 0.05
C VAL A 65 1.51 0.75 -0.76
N THR A 66 0.96 1.76 -0.08
CA THR A 66 0.47 2.98 -0.73
C THR A 66 1.09 4.24 -0.15
N ASP A 67 1.92 4.11 0.88
CA ASP A 67 2.47 5.24 1.61
C ASP A 67 3.77 4.86 2.33
N GLN A 68 4.55 5.87 2.70
CA GLN A 68 5.74 5.74 3.53
C GLN A 68 5.47 6.33 4.92
N LYS A 69 5.85 5.61 5.97
CA LYS A 69 5.86 6.17 7.32
C LYS A 69 7.25 6.73 7.68
N PRO A 70 7.33 7.80 8.47
CA PRO A 70 8.61 8.48 8.76
C PRO A 70 9.50 7.75 9.77
N ASN A 71 8.93 6.92 10.65
CA ASN A 71 9.70 6.17 11.65
C ASN A 71 10.08 4.77 11.15
N ASN A 72 11.06 4.12 11.76
CA ASN A 72 11.42 2.71 11.47
C ASN A 72 11.13 1.76 12.65
N ARG A 73 10.30 2.18 13.62
CA ARG A 73 9.97 1.35 14.81
C ARG A 73 9.16 0.11 14.46
N THR A 74 8.33 0.19 13.44
CA THR A 74 7.56 -0.93 12.88
C THR A 74 7.89 -1.11 11.40
N ASP A 75 7.58 -2.25 10.82
CA ASP A 75 7.74 -2.43 9.37
C ASP A 75 6.56 -1.86 8.58
N PHE A 76 5.35 -2.02 9.12
CA PHE A 76 4.10 -1.61 8.49
C PHE A 76 3.17 -0.92 9.47
N VAL A 77 2.37 0.03 8.96
CA VAL A 77 1.18 0.57 9.60
C VAL A 77 0.00 0.24 8.70
N LEU A 78 -0.95 -0.51 9.24
CA LEU A 78 -2.11 -1.02 8.52
C LEU A 78 -3.32 -0.13 8.77
N ASN A 79 -4.22 0.01 7.79
CA ASN A 79 -5.52 0.59 8.07
C ASN A 79 -6.35 -0.35 8.96
N ALA A 80 -7.29 0.22 9.73
CA ALA A 80 -8.12 -0.52 10.68
C ALA A 80 -8.75 -1.82 10.12
N PRO A 81 -9.37 -1.85 8.93
CA PRO A 81 -9.96 -3.08 8.40
C PRO A 81 -8.92 -4.13 8.01
N ALA A 82 -7.73 -3.76 7.52
CA ALA A 82 -6.66 -4.73 7.27
C ALA A 82 -6.10 -5.29 8.59
N PHE A 83 -5.96 -4.44 9.61
CA PHE A 83 -5.44 -4.84 10.90
C PHE A 83 -6.35 -5.86 11.59
N THR A 84 -7.66 -5.61 11.62
CA THR A 84 -8.64 -6.54 12.21
C THR A 84 -8.84 -7.79 11.36
N ALA A 85 -8.63 -7.74 10.04
CA ALA A 85 -8.69 -8.91 9.17
C ALA A 85 -7.59 -9.95 9.44
N MET A 86 -6.51 -9.58 10.16
CA MET A 86 -5.52 -10.53 10.64
C MET A 86 -5.99 -11.35 11.84
N ALA A 87 -7.03 -10.90 12.55
CA ALA A 87 -7.53 -11.59 13.73
C ALA A 87 -8.23 -12.90 13.36
N LYS A 88 -8.22 -13.86 14.29
CA LYS A 88 -9.13 -15.00 14.21
C LYS A 88 -10.57 -14.57 14.52
N ALA A 89 -11.54 -15.38 14.12
CA ALA A 89 -12.95 -15.13 14.41
C ALA A 89 -13.15 -14.92 15.93
N GLY A 90 -13.79 -13.81 16.30
CA GLY A 90 -14.02 -13.42 17.70
C GLY A 90 -12.88 -12.66 18.38
N SER A 91 -11.72 -12.48 17.76
CA SER A 91 -10.56 -11.78 18.37
C SER A 91 -10.23 -10.43 17.73
N ALA A 92 -11.07 -9.94 16.80
CA ALA A 92 -10.83 -8.68 16.10
C ALA A 92 -10.75 -7.47 17.04
N GLN A 93 -11.61 -7.42 18.06
CA GLN A 93 -11.63 -6.34 19.03
C GLN A 93 -10.39 -6.36 19.93
N SER A 94 -10.05 -7.52 20.50
CA SER A 94 -8.85 -7.69 21.31
C SER A 94 -7.56 -7.40 20.54
N LEU A 95 -7.51 -7.76 19.25
CA LEU A 95 -6.39 -7.41 18.39
C LEU A 95 -6.30 -5.89 18.23
N LYS A 96 -7.43 -5.22 17.94
CA LYS A 96 -7.51 -3.76 17.81
C LYS A 96 -7.07 -3.03 19.07
N GLU A 97 -7.43 -3.56 20.25
CA GLU A 97 -7.03 -3.04 21.56
C GLU A 97 -5.54 -3.23 21.84
N SER A 98 -4.92 -4.30 21.32
CA SER A 98 -3.47 -4.50 21.42
C SER A 98 -2.69 -3.38 20.71
N GLY A 99 -3.22 -2.83 19.62
CA GLY A 99 -2.67 -1.72 18.83
C GLY A 99 -1.37 -2.04 18.06
N LEU A 100 -0.46 -2.78 18.66
CA LEU A 100 0.81 -3.23 18.10
C LEU A 100 0.95 -4.73 18.28
N VAL A 101 1.34 -5.43 17.22
CA VAL A 101 1.56 -6.87 17.24
C VAL A 101 2.81 -7.25 16.46
N ALA A 102 3.49 -8.29 16.91
CA ALA A 102 4.59 -8.87 16.16
C ALA A 102 4.04 -9.57 14.91
N ILE A 103 4.62 -9.26 13.76
CA ILE A 103 4.19 -9.79 12.46
C ILE A 103 5.32 -10.53 11.75
N GLU A 104 4.92 -11.34 10.79
CA GLU A 104 5.73 -11.91 9.72
C GLU A 104 5.12 -11.49 8.41
N TYR A 105 5.95 -11.15 7.44
CA TYR A 105 5.47 -10.72 6.13
C TYR A 105 6.31 -11.31 5.01
N ARG A 106 5.67 -11.50 3.86
CA ARG A 106 6.34 -11.87 2.61
C ARG A 106 5.73 -11.10 1.46
N ARG A 107 6.55 -10.77 0.46
CA ARG A 107 6.06 -10.15 -0.77
C ARG A 107 5.28 -11.19 -1.59
N VAL A 108 4.11 -10.82 -2.08
CA VAL A 108 3.23 -11.66 -2.89
C VAL A 108 2.77 -10.90 -4.13
N PRO A 109 2.40 -11.58 -5.22
CA PRO A 109 1.76 -10.93 -6.35
C PRO A 109 0.45 -10.27 -5.91
N CYS A 110 0.24 -9.03 -6.36
CA CYS A 110 -0.99 -8.30 -6.11
C CYS A 110 -2.15 -8.87 -6.92
N ASN A 111 -3.33 -9.03 -6.30
CA ASN A 111 -4.53 -9.42 -7.03
C ASN A 111 -5.38 -8.18 -7.35
N TYR A 112 -5.26 -7.70 -8.58
CA TYR A 112 -5.97 -6.53 -9.06
C TYR A 112 -7.36 -6.83 -9.65
N LYS A 113 -7.90 -8.06 -9.50
CA LYS A 113 -9.26 -8.46 -9.96
C LYS A 113 -9.65 -7.87 -11.33
N ASN A 114 -8.85 -8.14 -12.36
CA ASN A 114 -9.10 -7.70 -13.74
C ASN A 114 -9.22 -6.17 -13.94
N LYS A 115 -8.67 -5.36 -13.03
CA LYS A 115 -8.56 -3.92 -13.25
C LYS A 115 -7.42 -3.61 -14.22
N ASN A 116 -7.70 -2.72 -15.18
CA ASN A 116 -6.75 -2.27 -16.19
C ASN A 116 -5.60 -1.46 -15.59
N LEU A 117 -4.44 -1.52 -16.25
CA LEU A 117 -3.29 -0.64 -16.00
C LEU A 117 -3.72 0.82 -16.17
N ALA A 118 -3.63 1.60 -15.09
CA ALA A 118 -3.82 3.04 -15.13
C ALA A 118 -2.46 3.71 -14.89
N ILE A 119 -2.00 4.48 -15.88
CA ILE A 119 -0.78 5.29 -15.77
C ILE A 119 -1.21 6.72 -15.47
N ARG A 120 -0.77 7.26 -14.34
CA ARG A 120 -0.93 8.68 -14.01
C ARG A 120 0.43 9.35 -14.13
N LEU A 121 0.52 10.30 -15.06
CA LEU A 121 1.67 11.20 -15.19
C LEU A 121 1.39 12.45 -14.37
N SER A 122 2.30 12.77 -13.47
CA SER A 122 2.30 14.03 -12.75
C SER A 122 3.37 14.92 -13.36
N THR A 123 2.98 16.12 -13.81
CA THR A 123 3.86 17.09 -14.48
C THR A 123 4.55 18.06 -13.51
N SER A 124 4.37 17.89 -12.20
CA SER A 124 5.03 18.70 -11.17
C SER A 124 6.43 18.16 -10.85
N PRO A 125 7.50 19.00 -10.91
CA PRO A 125 8.85 18.59 -10.54
C PRO A 125 9.03 18.16 -9.09
N ALA A 126 8.09 18.50 -8.21
CA ALA A 126 8.05 18.02 -6.83
C ALA A 126 7.27 16.70 -6.64
N SER A 127 6.71 16.12 -7.71
CA SER A 127 5.75 15.01 -7.61
C SER A 127 5.83 14.01 -8.77
N PHE A 128 7.00 13.81 -9.38
CA PHE A 128 7.22 12.79 -10.41
C PHE A 128 7.18 11.37 -9.83
N SER A 129 5.98 10.88 -9.52
CA SER A 129 5.71 9.46 -9.35
C SER A 129 5.09 8.93 -10.65
N ASN A 130 5.93 8.37 -11.52
CA ASN A 130 5.46 7.65 -12.70
C ASN A 130 4.88 6.31 -12.24
N LEU A 131 3.55 6.28 -12.04
CA LEU A 131 2.84 5.08 -11.59
C LEU A 131 2.50 4.22 -12.79
N ALA A 132 3.15 3.08 -12.95
CA ALA A 132 2.79 2.04 -13.93
C ALA A 132 2.52 0.71 -13.18
N TYR A 133 1.25 0.29 -13.15
CA TYR A 133 0.80 -0.97 -12.55
C TYR A 133 0.57 -2.06 -13.59
N ASN A 134 1.56 -2.90 -13.86
CA ASN A 134 1.26 -4.11 -14.61
C ASN A 134 0.50 -5.11 -13.71
N GLY A 135 -0.40 -5.91 -14.30
CA GLY A 135 -1.14 -6.96 -13.59
C GLY A 135 -0.27 -8.03 -12.91
N SER A 136 1.06 -7.94 -13.05
CA SER A 136 2.08 -8.73 -12.36
C SER A 136 2.67 -8.08 -11.09
N GLY A 137 2.21 -6.90 -10.66
CA GLY A 137 2.64 -6.25 -9.41
C GLY A 137 4.08 -5.71 -9.45
N ARG A 138 4.60 -5.38 -10.63
CA ARG A 138 5.89 -4.70 -10.81
C ARG A 138 5.63 -3.25 -11.21
N THR A 139 6.07 -2.34 -10.36
CA THR A 139 6.12 -0.90 -10.62
C THR A 139 7.32 -0.62 -11.51
N VAL A 140 7.09 -0.09 -12.71
CA VAL A 140 8.15 0.29 -13.65
C VAL A 140 8.43 1.77 -13.47
N ARG A 141 9.66 2.15 -13.10
CA ARG A 141 10.08 3.54 -13.16
C ARG A 141 10.19 3.91 -14.64
N LEU A 142 9.30 4.77 -15.11
CA LEU A 142 9.43 5.39 -16.42
C LEU A 142 10.42 6.54 -16.25
N ASP A 143 11.55 6.49 -16.97
CA ASP A 143 12.49 7.60 -17.02
C ASP A 143 12.01 8.54 -18.15
N THR A 144 11.45 9.68 -17.77
CA THR A 144 10.88 10.66 -18.72
C THR A 144 11.96 11.41 -19.49
N SER A 145 13.23 11.31 -19.08
CA SER A 145 14.38 11.82 -19.83
C SER A 145 14.60 11.11 -21.18
N GLN A 146 14.01 9.93 -21.35
CA GLN A 146 14.05 9.12 -22.58
C GLN A 146 12.74 9.22 -23.40
N LEU A 147 11.71 9.93 -22.90
CA LEU A 147 10.52 10.22 -23.69
C LEU A 147 10.87 11.35 -24.66
N ARG A 148 11.28 10.99 -25.88
CA ARG A 148 11.18 11.91 -27.01
C ARG A 148 9.71 12.25 -27.19
N ALA A 149 9.34 13.49 -26.90
CA ALA A 149 8.14 14.08 -27.46
C ALA A 149 8.43 14.23 -28.96
N ASP A 150 8.13 13.19 -29.75
CA ASP A 150 7.91 13.40 -31.17
C ASP A 150 6.63 14.23 -31.26
N ALA A 151 6.84 15.55 -31.38
CA ALA A 151 5.79 16.48 -31.74
C ALA A 151 5.24 16.01 -33.09
N ALA A 152 4.02 15.46 -33.07
CA ALA A 152 3.31 15.15 -34.29
C ALA A 152 3.09 16.45 -35.08
N VAL A 153 3.41 16.34 -36.38
CA VAL A 153 3.34 17.35 -37.44
C VAL A 153 1.98 18.02 -37.57
#